data_AF-A0A6A2FD43-F1
#
_entry.id   AF-A0A6A2FD43-F1
#
_cell.length_a   1.000
_cell.length_b   1.000
_cell.length_c   1.000
_cell.angle_alpha   90.00
_cell.angle_beta   90.00
_cell.angle_gamma   90.00
#
_symmetry.space_group_name_H-M   'P 1'
#
loop_
_entity.id
_entity.type
_entity.pdbx_description
1 polymer ?
#
loop_
_entity_poly.entity_id
_entity_poly.type
_entity_poly.pdbx_seq_one_letter_code
_entity_poly.pdbx_strand_id
1 'polypeptide(L)'
;MANNPHFIRQQQEYKPTAKYKLVVYFKNKAHLPPAMQHNTFFSCHHRDKKGEDGLKALKKLVTGRFMGTYLTALIYNNQTGALLHKWVFDGSKDEKRL
;
A
#
# COMPACT_ATOMS: atom_id res chain seq x y z
N MET A 1 8.63 11.45 20.61
CA MET A 1 7.74 10.65 19.74
C MET A 1 8.18 9.19 19.84
N ALA A 2 7.39 8.33 20.48
CA ALA A 2 7.77 6.95 20.73
C ALA A 2 7.59 6.12 19.44
N ASN A 3 8.70 5.75 18.80
CA ASN A 3 8.74 4.73 17.77
C ASN A 3 8.37 3.40 18.43
N ASN A 4 7.09 3.01 18.33
CA ASN A 4 6.60 1.80 18.96
C ASN A 4 7.15 0.58 18.19
N PRO A 5 8.15 -0.15 18.70
CA PRO A 5 8.88 -1.16 17.93
C PRO A 5 7.97 -2.34 17.56
N HIS A 6 6.96 -2.59 18.38
CA HIS A 6 5.92 -3.61 18.15
C HIS A 6 5.04 -3.30 16.93
N PHE A 7 4.79 -2.03 16.62
CA PHE A 7 3.97 -1.65 15.47
C PHE A 7 4.73 -1.87 14.16
N ILE A 8 6.03 -1.60 14.17
CA ILE A 8 6.93 -1.83 13.02
C ILE A 8 7.14 -3.34 12.81
N ARG A 9 7.33 -4.11 13.89
CA ARG A 9 7.41 -5.58 13.83
C ARG A 9 6.13 -6.23 13.29
N GLN A 10 4.96 -5.78 13.73
CA GLN A 10 3.69 -6.26 13.20
C GLN A 10 3.48 -5.90 11.73
N GLN A 11 3.99 -4.77 11.23
CA GLN A 11 3.97 -4.44 9.80
C GLN A 11 4.96 -5.28 8.98
N GLN A 12 6.13 -5.65 9.53
CA GLN A 12 7.11 -6.51 8.86
C GLN A 12 6.71 -8.00 8.86
N GLU A 13 5.94 -8.45 9.84
CA GLU A 13 5.35 -9.81 9.85
C GLU A 13 4.09 -9.95 8.97
N TYR A 14 3.59 -8.87 8.36
CA TYR A 14 2.59 -8.95 7.29
C TYR A 14 3.25 -9.54 6.03
N LYS A 15 3.22 -10.88 6.02
CA LYS A 15 4.06 -11.83 5.28
C LYS A 15 4.19 -11.58 3.77
N PRO A 16 5.31 -12.04 3.16
CA PRO A 16 5.40 -12.28 1.71
C PRO A 16 4.37 -13.30 1.17
N THR A 17 3.59 -13.96 2.03
CA THR A 17 2.52 -14.89 1.65
C THR A 17 1.16 -14.22 1.41
N ALA A 18 1.04 -12.90 1.62
CA ALA A 18 -0.19 -12.17 1.27
C ALA A 18 -0.42 -12.21 -0.25
N LYS A 19 -1.68 -12.27 -0.69
CA LYS A 19 -2.03 -12.34 -2.11
C LYS A 19 -1.78 -11.01 -2.83
N TYR A 20 -1.99 -9.90 -2.14
CA TYR A 20 -1.85 -8.56 -2.72
C TYR A 20 -0.85 -7.72 -1.92
N LYS A 21 -0.09 -6.89 -2.64
CA LYS A 21 0.77 -5.86 -2.05
C LYS A 21 0.42 -4.49 -2.64
N LEU A 22 0.48 -3.47 -1.82
CA LEU A 22 0.28 -2.07 -2.16
C LEU A 22 1.61 -1.33 -1.94
N VAL A 23 2.16 -0.74 -2.98
CA VAL A 23 3.35 0.11 -2.95
C VAL A 23 2.90 1.56 -3.07
N VAL A 24 3.24 2.40 -2.09
CA VAL A 24 2.86 3.81 -2.06
C VAL A 24 4.09 4.70 -1.99
N TYR A 25 4.19 5.61 -2.94
CA TYR A 25 5.17 6.69 -2.99
C TYR A 25 4.52 7.93 -2.40
N PHE A 26 4.83 8.26 -1.15
CA PHE A 26 4.27 9.44 -0.49
C PHE A 26 4.92 10.74 -0.96
N LYS A 27 4.15 11.83 -0.99
CA LYS A 27 4.67 13.19 -1.30
C LYS A 27 5.69 13.62 -0.25
N ASN A 28 5.36 13.40 1.02
CA ASN A 28 6.23 13.66 2.14
C ASN A 28 7.00 12.38 2.52
N LYS A 29 8.32 12.42 2.41
CA LYS A 29 9.21 11.29 2.73
C LYS A 29 9.81 11.36 4.13
N ALA A 30 9.43 12.35 4.95
CA ALA A 30 10.02 12.57 6.28
C ALA A 30 9.85 11.39 7.25
N HIS A 31 8.89 10.50 6.98
CA HIS A 31 8.63 9.30 7.78
C HIS A 31 9.33 8.04 7.26
N LEU A 32 10.10 8.14 6.17
CA LEU A 32 10.82 7.02 5.57
C LEU A 32 12.31 7.07 5.94
N PRO A 33 12.95 5.91 6.17
CA PRO A 33 14.40 5.84 6.21
C PRO A 33 15.02 6.41 4.93
N PRO A 34 16.21 7.03 4.98
CA PRO A 34 16.83 7.69 3.81
C PRO A 34 16.98 6.80 2.57
N ALA A 35 17.15 5.48 2.77
CA ALA A 35 17.28 4.50 1.70
C ALA A 35 15.94 4.04 1.09
N MET A 36 14.81 4.41 1.69
CA MET A 36 13.49 3.89 1.33
C MET A 36 12.65 4.97 0.63
N GLN A 37 12.30 4.73 -0.63
CA GLN A 37 11.56 5.70 -1.45
C GLN A 37 10.04 5.49 -1.44
N HIS A 38 9.57 4.36 -0.90
CA HIS A 38 8.16 3.95 -0.91
C HIS A 38 7.82 3.11 0.33
N ASN A 39 6.55 3.09 0.71
CA ASN A 39 6.01 2.18 1.70
C ASN A 39 5.31 1.01 1.01
N THR A 40 5.48 -0.18 1.57
CA THR A 40 4.79 -1.38 1.11
C THR A 40 3.83 -1.88 2.18
N PHE A 41 2.57 -2.07 1.80
CA PHE A 41 1.52 -2.62 2.63
C PHE A 41 1.05 -3.94 2.02
N PHE A 42 0.70 -4.92 2.84
CA PHE A 42 0.20 -6.22 2.37
C PHE A 42 -1.26 -6.42 2.74
N SER A 43 -1.99 -7.18 1.94
CA SER A 43 -3.33 -7.63 2.30
C SER A 43 -3.29 -8.59 3.49
N CYS A 44 -4.32 -8.56 4.35
CA CYS A 44 -4.44 -9.53 5.42
C CYS A 44 -4.75 -10.91 4.85
N HIS A 45 -3.94 -11.92 5.18
CA HIS A 45 -4.13 -13.30 4.71
C HIS A 45 -5.55 -13.86 4.99
N HIS A 46 -6.16 -13.49 6.12
CA HIS A 46 -7.55 -13.86 6.43
C HIS A 46 -8.57 -13.25 5.46
N ARG A 47 -8.33 -12.03 4.97
CA ARG A 47 -9.17 -11.36 3.96
C ARG A 47 -8.95 -11.94 2.57
N ASP A 48 -7.73 -12.39 2.26
CA ASP A 48 -7.42 -13.05 0.99
C ASP A 48 -8.12 -14.40 0.85
N LYS A 49 -8.31 -15.15 1.96
CA LYS A 49 -9.11 -16.38 1.99
C LYS A 49 -10.59 -16.16 1.67
N LYS A 50 -11.10 -14.94 1.89
CA LYS A 50 -12.47 -14.54 1.54
C LYS A 50 -12.58 -13.98 0.12
N GLY A 51 -11.54 -14.11 -0.71
CA GLY A 51 -11.53 -13.67 -2.10
C GLY A 51 -10.89 -12.30 -2.29
N GLU A 52 -11.63 -11.35 -2.86
CA GLU A 52 -11.13 -10.01 -3.21
C GLU A 52 -11.15 -8.99 -2.06
N ASP A 53 -11.54 -9.40 -0.84
CA ASP A 53 -11.61 -8.51 0.32
C ASP A 53 -10.26 -7.88 0.67
N GLY A 54 -9.16 -8.60 0.45
CA GLY A 54 -7.80 -8.07 0.60
C GLY A 54 -7.51 -6.94 -0.40
N LEU A 55 -7.87 -7.14 -1.68
CA LEU A 55 -7.74 -6.13 -2.73
C LEU A 55 -8.60 -4.90 -2.45
N LYS A 56 -9.84 -5.11 -2.01
CA LYS A 56 -10.78 -4.04 -1.63
C LYS A 56 -10.28 -3.22 -0.45
N ALA A 57 -9.68 -3.87 0.55
CA ALA A 57 -9.08 -3.18 1.70
C ALA A 57 -7.90 -2.29 1.27
N LEU A 58 -7.02 -2.79 0.40
CA LEU A 58 -5.90 -2.00 -0.13
C LEU A 58 -6.40 -0.81 -0.97
N LYS A 59 -7.41 -1.01 -1.82
CA LYS A 59 -8.08 0.08 -2.56
C LYS A 59 -8.61 1.16 -1.62
N LYS A 60 -9.32 0.77 -0.55
CA LYS A 60 -9.89 1.70 0.43
C LYS A 60 -8.82 2.50 1.18
N LEU A 61 -7.63 1.92 1.40
CA LEU A 61 -6.50 2.67 1.96
C LEU A 61 -6.03 3.77 1.00
N VAL A 62 -5.89 3.45 -0.29
CA VAL A 62 -5.46 4.43 -1.31
C VAL A 62 -6.50 5.54 -1.50
N THR A 63 -7.77 5.19 -1.73
CA THR A 63 -8.83 6.16 -2.04
C THR A 63 -9.40 6.87 -0.80
N GLY A 64 -9.04 6.44 0.41
CA GLY A 64 -9.51 7.03 1.66
C GLY A 64 -8.37 7.60 2.48
N ARG A 65 -7.64 6.72 3.18
CA ARG A 65 -6.61 7.13 4.15
C ARG A 65 -5.45 7.88 3.52
N PHE A 66 -5.05 7.51 2.31
CA PHE A 66 -3.87 8.08 1.65
C PHE A 66 -4.23 9.09 0.54
N MET A 67 -5.51 9.32 0.26
CA MET A 67 -5.95 10.26 -0.76
C MET A 67 -5.28 11.63 -0.58
N GLY A 68 -4.75 12.22 -1.65
CA GLY A 68 -4.02 13.49 -1.63
C GLY A 68 -2.64 13.47 -0.98
N THR A 69 -2.22 12.37 -0.32
CA THR A 69 -0.92 12.28 0.37
C THR A 69 0.15 11.52 -0.43
N TYR A 70 -0.24 10.72 -1.42
CA TYR A 70 0.67 9.99 -2.28
C TYR A 70 0.92 10.72 -3.61
N LEU A 71 2.08 10.46 -4.21
CA LEU A 71 2.39 10.75 -5.62
C LEU A 71 1.92 9.58 -6.50
N THR A 72 2.20 8.36 -6.07
CA THR A 72 1.86 7.15 -6.81
C THR A 72 1.49 6.04 -5.84
N ALA A 73 0.43 5.29 -6.12
CA ALA A 73 0.06 4.08 -5.40
C ALA A 73 -0.18 2.93 -6.39
N LEU A 74 0.39 1.76 -6.12
CA LEU A 74 0.40 0.61 -7.03
C LEU A 74 -0.01 -0.63 -6.25
N ILE A 75 -1.07 -1.32 -6.68
CA ILE A 75 -1.43 -2.63 -6.12
C ILE A 75 -0.99 -3.72 -7.09
N TYR A 76 -0.24 -4.68 -6.57
CA TYR A 76 0.20 -5.86 -7.30
C TYR A 76 -0.43 -7.12 -6.72
N ASN A 77 -0.61 -8.13 -7.56
CA ASN A 77 -0.64 -9.51 -7.11
C ASN A 77 0.78 -9.89 -6.67
N ASN A 78 0.94 -10.20 -5.39
CA ASN A 78 2.25 -10.47 -4.80
C ASN A 78 2.80 -11.84 -5.20
N GLN A 79 1.94 -12.77 -5.65
CA GLN A 79 2.33 -14.11 -6.10
C GLN A 79 2.81 -14.11 -7.55
N THR A 80 2.12 -13.38 -8.44
CA THR A 80 2.45 -13.34 -9.87
C THR A 80 3.27 -12.11 -10.28
N GLY A 81 3.37 -11.10 -9.41
CA GLY A 81 4.00 -9.82 -9.74
C GLY A 81 3.16 -8.92 -10.65
N ALA A 82 1.97 -9.35 -11.08
CA ALA A 82 1.12 -8.58 -11.98
C ALA A 82 0.62 -7.29 -11.31
N LEU A 83 0.72 -6.16 -12.02
CA LEU A 83 0.13 -4.90 -11.59
C LEU A 83 -1.39 -4.97 -11.79
N LEU A 84 -2.14 -4.78 -10.71
CA LEU A 84 -3.61 -4.82 -10.73
C LEU A 84 -4.22 -3.43 -10.79
N HIS A 85 -3.67 -2.47 -10.04
CA HIS A 85 -4.16 -1.11 -10.01
C HIS A 85 -3.05 -0.09 -9.83
N LYS A 86 -3.27 1.10 -10.39
CA LYS A 86 -2.36 2.23 -10.31
C LYS A 86 -3.16 3.51 -10.06
N TRP A 87 -2.69 4.33 -9.13
CA TRP A 87 -3.10 5.70 -8.93
C TRP A 87 -1.88 6.60 -9.01
N VAL A 88 -2.04 7.73 -9.68
CA VAL A 88 -1.02 8.77 -9.79
C VAL A 88 -1.70 10.09 -9.46
N PHE A 89 -1.09 10.85 -8.56
CA PHE A 89 -1.54 12.19 -8.20
C PHE A 89 -1.14 13.17 -9.30
N ASP A 90 -2.13 13.68 -10.03
CA ASP A 90 -1.93 14.56 -11.21
C ASP A 90 -2.07 16.06 -10.87
N GLY A 91 -1.89 16.45 -9.61
CA GLY A 91 -1.93 17.86 -9.21
C GLY A 91 -3.32 18.47 -9.00
N SER A 92 -4.41 17.83 -9.47
CA SER A 92 -5.77 18.38 -9.30
C SER A 92 -6.86 17.35 -8.93
N LYS A 93 -6.75 16.09 -9.36
CA LYS A 93 -7.63 14.98 -8.96
C LYS A 93 -6.86 13.65 -8.97
N ASP A 94 -6.94 12.89 -7.88
CA ASP A 94 -6.45 11.51 -7.77
C ASP A 94 -7.33 10.55 -8.58
N GLU A 95 -7.30 10.58 -9.91
CA GLU A 95 -7.86 9.47 -10.70
C GLU A 95 -7.34 9.39 -12.13
N LYS A 96 -6.51 8.38 -12.41
CA LYS A 96 -6.47 7.72 -13.72
C LYS A 96 -6.57 6.21 -13.48
N ARG A 97 -7.78 5.68 -13.68
CA ARG A 97 -8.01 4.24 -13.88
C ARG A 97 -7.35 3.83 -15.20
N LEU A 98 -6.54 2.77 -15.16
CA LEU A 98 -6.18 1.96 -16.32
C LEU A 98 -7.31 0.97 -16.59
#